data_AF-F8CJJ1-F1
#
_entry.id   AF-F8CJJ1-F1
#
_cell.length_a   1.000
_cell.length_b   1.000
_cell.length_c   1.000
_cell.angle_alpha   90.00
_cell.angle_beta   90.00
_cell.angle_gamma   90.00
#
_symmetry.space_group_name_H-M   'P 1'
#
loop_
_entity.id
_entity.type
_entity.pdbx_description
1 polymer ?
#
loop_
_entity_poly.entity_id
_entity_poly.type
_entity_poly.pdbx_seq_one_letter_code
_entity_poly.pdbx_strand_id
1 'polypeptide(L)'
;MTTYSVRRGDTLSALAQRFKTSVSSLAKTNGISNPNLIYAGQQLRIPDGFDAPRASGGGRAASSYTVKSGDTLSGIAGRHGTSVGALAKANNISNPNLIYVGQRLTIPGGGGASPTRPTPNQPPVGGVGGPKPPTGGSAGVTVQQLRAVMPNLSQAKAEQYLPHLNRAMAEANITTPKRKAAFLAQLAHESGQLRYMEEIASGAAYEGRRDLGNTQPGDGVRYKGRGPIQLTGRANYRAAGRALGIDLEGNPQRAKDPDVAFRIAGWYWSSRNLNTYADAGNFREVTRRINGGYNGMADREMYYRRALNVF
;
A
#
# COMPACT_ATOMS: atom_id res chain seq x y z
N MET A 1 29.52 21.08 0.23
CA MET A 1 28.22 20.65 -0.32
C MET A 1 28.15 19.15 -0.15
N THR A 2 27.21 18.64 0.66
CA THR A 2 27.19 17.22 1.06
C THR A 2 26.39 16.38 0.06
N THR A 3 26.89 15.20 -0.33
CA THR A 3 26.12 14.25 -1.15
C THR A 3 25.50 13.16 -0.27
N TYR A 4 24.22 12.86 -0.49
CA TYR A 4 23.47 11.84 0.26
C TYR A 4 22.85 10.82 -0.68
N SER A 5 23.20 9.54 -0.51
CA SER A 5 22.54 8.42 -1.18
C SER A 5 21.16 8.17 -0.55
N VAL A 6 20.09 8.38 -1.32
CA VAL A 6 18.71 8.08 -0.93
C VAL A 6 18.59 6.62 -0.52
N ARG A 7 18.10 6.38 0.69
CA ARG A 7 17.87 5.03 1.23
C ARG A 7 16.43 4.60 0.97
N ARG A 8 16.19 3.29 0.97
CA ARG A 8 14.83 2.75 0.80
C ARG A 8 13.92 3.24 1.92
N GLY A 9 12.90 4.03 1.57
CA GLY A 9 11.95 4.63 2.51
C GLY A 9 12.19 6.12 2.80
N ASP A 10 13.26 6.73 2.29
CA ASP A 10 13.45 8.18 2.34
C ASP A 10 12.44 8.90 1.42
N THR A 11 12.03 10.10 1.80
CA THR A 11 11.24 11.02 0.98
C THR A 11 11.94 12.38 0.91
N LEU A 12 11.70 13.16 -0.15
CA LEU A 12 12.33 14.49 -0.28
C LEU A 12 11.92 15.44 0.86
N SER A 13 10.74 15.24 1.45
CA SER A 13 10.26 15.96 2.64
C SER A 13 10.97 15.55 3.94
N ALA A 14 11.15 14.26 4.19
CA ALA A 14 11.88 13.79 5.36
C ALA A 14 13.36 14.16 5.30
N LEU A 15 13.96 14.10 4.10
CA LEU A 15 15.35 14.52 3.86
C LEU A 15 15.51 16.04 3.98
N ALA A 16 14.59 16.85 3.43
CA ALA A 16 14.62 18.30 3.60
C ALA A 16 14.58 18.70 5.09
N GLN A 17 13.67 18.10 5.87
CA GLN A 17 13.58 18.32 7.32
C GLN A 17 14.88 17.89 8.03
N ARG A 18 15.41 16.70 7.71
CA ARG A 18 16.64 16.15 8.30
C ARG A 18 17.86 17.04 8.03
N PHE A 19 17.97 17.59 6.83
CA PHE A 19 19.07 18.45 6.40
C PHE A 19 18.78 19.95 6.58
N LYS A 20 17.73 20.31 7.34
CA LYS A 20 17.35 21.70 7.65
C LYS A 20 17.18 22.60 6.40
N THR A 21 16.72 22.02 5.30
CA THR A 21 16.42 22.73 4.04
C THR A 21 14.93 22.59 3.68
N SER A 22 14.50 23.14 2.55
CA SER A 22 13.12 22.99 2.05
C SER A 22 13.04 21.97 0.91
N VAL A 23 11.87 21.35 0.74
CA VAL A 23 11.58 20.44 -0.39
C VAL A 23 11.81 21.13 -1.73
N SER A 24 11.43 22.40 -1.84
CA SER A 24 11.61 23.21 -3.06
C SER A 24 13.09 23.46 -3.36
N SER A 25 13.89 23.85 -2.35
CA SER A 25 15.34 24.02 -2.51
C SER A 25 16.02 22.70 -2.87
N LEU A 26 15.74 21.63 -2.11
CA LEU A 26 16.33 20.32 -2.35
C LEU A 26 15.93 19.73 -3.72
N ALA A 27 14.70 19.94 -4.19
CA ALA A 27 14.28 19.56 -5.53
C ALA A 27 15.00 20.37 -6.62
N LYS A 28 15.05 21.70 -6.48
CA LYS A 28 15.69 22.62 -7.43
C LYS A 28 17.19 22.36 -7.55
N THR A 29 17.89 22.17 -6.44
CA THR A 29 19.33 21.84 -6.40
C THR A 29 19.66 20.50 -7.07
N ASN A 30 18.68 19.61 -7.21
CA ASN A 30 18.85 18.27 -7.79
C ASN A 30 18.13 18.07 -9.13
N GLY A 31 17.54 19.12 -9.72
CA GLY A 31 16.79 19.03 -10.97
C GLY A 31 15.55 18.12 -10.92
N ILE A 32 14.97 17.90 -9.72
CA ILE A 32 13.86 16.97 -9.53
C ILE A 32 12.53 17.67 -9.87
N SER A 33 11.96 17.34 -11.03
CA SER A 33 10.67 17.89 -11.48
C SER A 33 9.47 17.39 -10.67
N ASN A 34 9.55 16.19 -10.06
CA ASN A 34 8.51 15.63 -9.20
C ASN A 34 9.08 15.30 -7.80
N PRO A 35 8.89 16.17 -6.79
CA PRO A 35 9.41 15.96 -5.43
C PRO A 35 8.94 14.69 -4.71
N ASN A 36 7.89 14.02 -5.21
CA ASN A 36 7.40 12.75 -4.66
C ASN A 36 8.10 11.52 -5.26
N LEU A 37 8.99 11.70 -6.25
CA LEU A 37 9.63 10.61 -6.99
C LEU A 37 11.15 10.69 -6.83
N ILE A 38 11.66 10.01 -5.80
CA ILE A 38 13.09 9.72 -5.63
C ILE A 38 13.33 8.22 -5.50
N TYR A 39 14.47 7.75 -5.98
CA TYR A 39 14.80 6.33 -6.05
C TYR A 39 15.87 5.96 -5.03
N ALA A 40 15.77 4.78 -4.42
CA ALA A 40 16.85 4.28 -3.57
C ALA A 40 18.15 4.12 -4.38
N GLY A 41 19.28 4.59 -3.84
CA GLY A 41 20.55 4.71 -4.55
C GLY A 41 20.75 6.01 -5.33
N GLN A 42 19.70 6.83 -5.53
CA GLN A 42 19.84 8.16 -6.12
C GLN A 42 20.72 9.05 -5.24
N GLN A 43 21.70 9.72 -5.85
CA GLN A 43 22.54 10.69 -5.15
C GLN A 43 21.85 12.05 -5.14
N LEU A 44 21.65 12.62 -3.95
CA LEU A 44 21.17 14.00 -3.78
C LEU A 44 22.31 14.90 -3.30
N ARG A 45 22.54 15.98 -4.04
CA ARG A 45 23.32 17.13 -3.59
C ARG A 45 22.50 17.88 -2.56
N ILE A 46 22.93 17.82 -1.30
CA ILE A 46 22.38 18.61 -0.22
C ILE A 46 23.09 19.98 -0.26
N PRO A 47 22.36 21.10 -0.40
CA PRO A 47 22.96 22.41 -0.28
C PRO A 47 23.42 22.62 1.17
N ASP A 48 24.70 22.92 1.37
CA ASP A 48 25.22 23.33 2.68
C ASP A 48 24.84 24.80 2.91
N GLY A 49 24.57 25.17 4.17
CA GLY A 49 24.42 26.56 4.57
C GLY A 49 23.19 27.26 3.99
N PHE A 50 22.03 27.02 4.60
CA PHE A 50 20.94 28.00 4.61
C PHE A 50 20.42 28.14 6.03
N ASP A 51 20.46 29.37 6.55
CA ASP A 51 19.56 29.77 7.61
C ASP A 51 18.12 29.57 7.11
N ALA A 52 17.26 29.04 7.98
CA ALA A 52 15.85 28.91 7.67
C ALA A 52 15.27 30.28 7.26
N PRO A 53 14.33 30.35 6.30
CA PRO A 53 13.65 31.60 5.97
C PRO A 53 13.08 32.21 7.26
N ARG A 54 13.68 33.32 7.68
CA ARG A 54 13.40 33.98 8.96
C ARG A 54 11.93 34.41 8.93
N ALA A 55 11.13 33.92 9.88
CA ALA A 55 9.71 34.20 9.92
C ALA A 55 9.47 35.72 10.11
N SER A 56 9.11 36.42 9.04
CA SER A 56 8.60 37.78 9.12
C SER A 56 7.18 37.73 9.65
N GLY A 57 7.03 38.15 10.91
CA GLY A 57 5.72 38.22 11.56
C GLY A 57 4.81 39.23 10.87
N GLY A 58 3.66 38.76 10.40
CA GLY A 58 2.56 39.59 9.94
C GLY A 58 1.26 38.91 10.33
N GLY A 59 0.60 39.42 11.38
CA GLY A 59 -0.65 38.85 11.88
C GLY A 59 -1.73 38.89 10.81
N ARG A 60 -2.10 37.72 10.28
CA ARG A 60 -3.12 37.58 9.24
C ARG A 60 -4.28 36.75 9.77
N ALA A 61 -5.50 37.23 9.54
CA ALA A 61 -6.73 36.64 10.07
C ALA A 61 -6.88 35.16 9.68
N ALA A 62 -7.61 34.41 10.52
CA ALA A 62 -7.86 32.98 10.37
C ALA A 62 -8.32 32.64 8.94
N SER A 63 -7.41 32.05 8.18
CA SER A 63 -7.61 31.75 6.77
C SER A 63 -8.20 30.34 6.63
N SER A 64 -9.24 30.18 5.81
CA SER A 64 -9.83 28.85 5.59
C SER A 64 -9.23 28.16 4.37
N TYR A 65 -8.88 26.88 4.48
CA TYR A 65 -8.36 26.05 3.40
C TYR A 65 -9.28 24.87 3.10
N THR A 66 -9.70 24.70 1.86
CA THR A 66 -10.45 23.51 1.43
C THR A 66 -9.49 22.44 0.95
N VAL A 67 -9.47 21.29 1.64
CA VAL A 67 -8.63 20.13 1.37
C VAL A 67 -8.86 19.62 -0.05
N LYS A 68 -7.78 19.46 -0.82
CA LYS A 68 -7.79 18.96 -2.20
C LYS A 68 -7.33 17.50 -2.27
N SER A 69 -7.57 16.86 -3.42
CA SER A 69 -7.05 15.51 -3.66
C SER A 69 -5.52 15.49 -3.54
N GLY A 70 -4.98 14.52 -2.79
CA GLY A 70 -3.55 14.41 -2.51
C GLY A 70 -3.04 15.23 -1.32
N ASP A 71 -3.89 16.02 -0.66
CA ASP A 71 -3.49 16.74 0.55
C ASP A 71 -3.39 15.85 1.79
N THR A 72 -2.52 16.27 2.71
CA THR A 72 -2.37 15.71 4.05
C THR A 72 -2.35 16.85 5.06
N LEU A 73 -2.75 16.60 6.32
CA LEU A 73 -2.76 17.65 7.34
C LEU A 73 -1.35 18.21 7.59
N SER A 74 -0.31 17.38 7.43
CA SER A 74 1.10 17.79 7.47
C SER A 74 1.54 18.61 6.25
N GLY A 75 1.11 18.24 5.04
CA GLY A 75 1.35 19.03 3.84
C GLY A 75 0.67 20.41 3.91
N ILE A 76 -0.57 20.47 4.39
CA ILE A 76 -1.30 21.74 4.62
C ILE A 76 -0.60 22.56 5.69
N ALA A 77 -0.32 21.98 6.87
CA ALA A 77 0.34 22.68 7.97
C ALA A 77 1.67 23.31 7.54
N GLY A 78 2.51 22.55 6.83
CA GLY A 78 3.79 23.03 6.30
C GLY A 78 3.65 24.16 5.27
N ARG A 79 2.66 24.10 4.36
CA ARG A 79 2.40 25.19 3.39
C ARG A 79 1.88 26.46 4.03
N HIS A 80 1.26 26.37 5.21
CA HIS A 80 0.66 27.49 5.92
C HIS A 80 1.43 27.93 7.18
N GLY A 81 2.67 27.45 7.37
CA GLY A 81 3.53 27.89 8.48
C GLY A 81 3.02 27.51 9.88
N THR A 82 2.25 26.43 10.00
CA THR A 82 1.70 25.95 11.28
C THR A 82 2.08 24.48 11.54
N SER A 83 1.72 23.94 12.70
CA SER A 83 2.02 22.55 13.06
C SER A 83 0.81 21.63 12.85
N VAL A 84 1.07 20.33 12.64
CA VAL A 84 0.02 19.30 12.54
C VAL A 84 -0.86 19.28 13.79
N GLY A 85 -0.26 19.39 14.98
CA GLY A 85 -0.99 19.41 16.25
C GLY A 85 -1.87 20.65 16.40
N ALA A 86 -1.36 21.84 16.06
CA ALA A 86 -2.13 23.07 16.09
C ALA A 86 -3.28 23.05 15.08
N LEU A 87 -3.01 22.64 13.83
CA LEU A 87 -4.01 22.55 12.78
C LEU A 87 -5.08 21.49 13.10
N ALA A 88 -4.72 20.35 13.69
CA ALA A 88 -5.67 19.35 14.16
C ALA A 88 -6.56 19.90 15.28
N LYS A 89 -5.95 20.53 16.30
CA LYS A 89 -6.65 21.13 17.45
C LYS A 89 -7.61 22.23 17.03
N ALA A 90 -7.20 23.10 16.11
CA ALA A 90 -8.04 24.20 15.58
C ALA A 90 -9.25 23.73 14.75
N ASN A 91 -9.32 22.44 14.40
CA ASN A 91 -10.38 21.84 13.60
C ASN A 91 -11.08 20.66 14.29
N ASN A 92 -10.81 20.44 15.59
CA ASN A 92 -11.32 19.30 16.37
C ASN A 92 -11.03 17.92 15.72
N ILE A 93 -9.90 17.80 15.01
CA ILE A 93 -9.51 16.57 14.31
C ILE A 93 -8.80 15.64 15.29
N SER A 94 -9.52 14.62 15.78
CA SER A 94 -8.96 13.61 16.70
C SER A 94 -7.91 12.70 16.06
N ASN A 95 -7.91 12.54 14.73
CA ASN A 95 -6.89 11.78 13.99
C ASN A 95 -6.25 12.67 12.91
N PRO A 96 -5.03 13.21 13.15
CA PRO A 96 -4.34 14.08 12.19
C PRO A 96 -4.05 13.47 10.81
N ASN A 97 -4.18 12.16 10.64
CA ASN A 97 -4.03 11.47 9.35
C ASN A 97 -5.36 11.30 8.59
N LEU A 98 -6.47 11.81 9.13
CA LEU A 98 -7.81 11.69 8.56
C LEU A 98 -8.38 13.08 8.23
N ILE A 99 -8.22 13.48 6.97
CA ILE A 99 -8.93 14.61 6.37
C ILE A 99 -9.59 14.19 5.06
N TYR A 100 -10.70 14.84 4.71
CA TYR A 100 -11.51 14.53 3.54
C TYR A 100 -11.33 15.60 2.46
N VAL A 101 -11.28 15.21 1.19
CA VAL A 101 -11.32 16.17 0.07
C VAL A 101 -12.64 16.95 0.13
N GLY A 102 -12.57 18.28 0.01
CA GLY A 102 -13.70 19.17 0.22
C GLY A 102 -13.90 19.62 1.68
N GLN A 103 -13.21 19.01 2.65
CA GLN A 103 -13.23 19.48 4.04
C GLN A 103 -12.62 20.89 4.13
N ARG A 104 -13.35 21.82 4.75
CA ARG A 104 -12.85 23.17 5.03
C ARG A 104 -12.15 23.17 6.38
N LEU A 105 -10.87 23.53 6.40
CA LEU A 105 -10.04 23.66 7.58
C LEU A 105 -9.82 25.14 7.93
N THR A 106 -10.02 25.50 9.18
CA THR A 106 -9.51 26.74 9.78
C THR A 106 -8.01 26.60 9.96
N ILE A 107 -7.21 27.41 9.28
CA ILE A 107 -5.76 27.46 9.51
C ILE A 107 -5.49 28.35 10.72
N PRO A 108 -4.96 27.81 11.85
CA PRO A 108 -4.62 28.63 13.00
C PRO A 108 -3.33 29.44 12.73
N GLY A 109 -3.33 30.69 13.16
CA GLY A 109 -2.11 31.47 13.33
C GLY A 109 -1.12 30.73 14.25
N GLY A 110 0.17 30.87 13.98
CA GLY A 110 1.20 29.96 14.48
C GLY A 110 1.25 29.78 15.99
N GLY A 111 1.30 28.52 16.43
CA GLY A 111 1.62 28.09 17.79
C GLY A 111 2.06 26.63 17.76
N GLY A 112 3.30 26.33 18.14
CA GLY A 112 3.92 25.01 17.95
C GLY A 112 3.91 24.11 19.20
N ALA A 113 3.81 22.80 18.99
CA ALA A 113 4.24 21.77 19.95
C ALA A 113 4.55 20.46 19.21
N SER A 114 5.57 19.73 19.65
CA SER A 114 6.09 18.48 19.04
C SER A 114 6.02 17.31 20.04
N PRO A 115 5.70 16.06 19.62
CA PRO A 115 5.74 14.89 20.50
C PRO A 115 6.78 13.81 20.14
N THR A 116 7.08 12.95 21.12
CA THR A 116 8.16 11.95 21.18
C THR A 116 7.68 10.48 21.06
N ARG A 117 8.59 9.49 21.25
CA ARG A 117 8.43 8.05 20.95
C ARG A 117 8.74 7.17 22.20
N PRO A 118 8.12 5.98 22.36
CA PRO A 118 8.90 4.77 22.72
C PRO A 118 8.48 3.44 21.99
N THR A 119 8.87 2.28 22.53
CA THR A 119 9.28 1.03 21.81
C THR A 119 8.46 -0.27 22.14
N PRO A 120 8.71 -1.44 21.46
CA PRO A 120 7.77 -2.58 21.37
C PRO A 120 8.15 -3.85 22.18
N ASN A 121 7.32 -4.91 22.11
CA ASN A 121 7.66 -6.28 22.53
C ASN A 121 7.01 -7.41 21.67
N GLN A 122 7.59 -8.62 21.71
CA GLN A 122 7.18 -9.92 21.09
C GLN A 122 7.52 -11.06 22.10
N PRO A 123 7.34 -12.40 21.89
CA PRO A 123 7.07 -13.23 20.68
C PRO A 123 5.72 -14.00 20.87
N PRO A 124 5.46 -15.32 20.58
CA PRO A 124 6.12 -16.37 19.78
C PRO A 124 5.23 -16.95 18.64
N VAL A 125 5.10 -18.29 18.53
CA VAL A 125 4.63 -19.03 17.33
C VAL A 125 3.81 -20.27 17.71
N GLY A 126 2.81 -20.65 16.91
CA GLY A 126 2.09 -21.94 16.98
C GLY A 126 1.32 -22.22 15.68
N GLY A 127 1.25 -23.48 15.24
CA GLY A 127 0.62 -23.88 13.99
C GLY A 127 -0.63 -24.75 14.15
N VAL A 128 -1.52 -24.71 13.16
CA VAL A 128 -2.67 -25.61 12.88
C VAL A 128 -2.95 -25.49 11.37
N GLY A 129 -3.36 -26.52 10.64
CA GLY A 129 -4.46 -27.44 10.94
C GLY A 129 -5.70 -26.93 10.21
N GLY A 130 -5.95 -27.42 8.99
CA GLY A 130 -6.96 -26.86 8.09
C GLY A 130 -8.40 -27.19 8.51
N PRO A 131 -9.31 -26.21 8.66
CA PRO A 131 -10.70 -26.47 8.99
C PRO A 131 -11.60 -26.64 7.76
N LYS A 132 -12.53 -27.59 7.86
CA LYS A 132 -13.69 -27.84 7.00
C LYS A 132 -14.60 -26.58 6.90
N PRO A 133 -15.34 -26.33 5.80
CA PRO A 133 -16.13 -25.11 5.64
C PRO A 133 -17.31 -25.06 6.62
N PRO A 134 -17.57 -23.91 7.29
CA PRO A 134 -18.80 -23.70 8.04
C PRO A 134 -19.96 -23.31 7.11
N THR A 135 -21.11 -23.96 7.29
CA THR A 135 -22.40 -23.60 6.69
C THR A 135 -23.03 -22.44 7.47
N GLY A 136 -23.19 -21.26 6.86
CA GLY A 136 -23.95 -20.17 7.48
C GLY A 136 -23.62 -18.74 6.99
N GLY A 137 -24.41 -18.25 6.03
CA GLY A 137 -24.83 -16.84 5.98
C GLY A 137 -23.78 -15.70 5.98
N SER A 138 -22.97 -15.59 4.92
CA SER A 138 -22.58 -14.25 4.42
C SER A 138 -22.45 -14.31 2.91
N ALA A 139 -23.22 -13.49 2.20
CA ALA A 139 -23.11 -13.41 0.75
C ALA A 139 -21.68 -12.99 0.34
N GLY A 140 -21.27 -13.44 -0.85
CA GLY A 140 -20.07 -12.94 -1.50
C GLY A 140 -20.15 -11.44 -1.74
N VAL A 141 -19.03 -10.84 -2.15
CA VAL A 141 -18.98 -9.46 -2.61
C VAL A 141 -19.89 -9.31 -3.84
N THR A 142 -20.61 -8.19 -3.97
CA THR A 142 -21.39 -7.87 -5.19
C THR A 142 -20.57 -7.06 -6.19
N VAL A 143 -21.02 -6.97 -7.46
CA VAL A 143 -20.36 -6.12 -8.48
C VAL A 143 -20.29 -4.66 -8.01
N GLN A 144 -21.39 -4.15 -7.42
CA GLN A 144 -21.46 -2.80 -6.88
C GLN A 144 -20.47 -2.58 -5.74
N GLN A 145 -20.36 -3.52 -4.79
CA GLN A 145 -19.38 -3.44 -3.71
C GLN A 145 -17.95 -3.50 -4.24
N LEU A 146 -17.64 -4.42 -5.15
CA LEU A 146 -16.30 -4.55 -5.73
C LEU A 146 -15.87 -3.26 -6.44
N ARG A 147 -16.77 -2.67 -7.26
CA ARG A 147 -16.50 -1.40 -7.95
C ARG A 147 -16.52 -0.19 -7.01
N ALA A 148 -17.25 -0.23 -5.90
CA ALA A 148 -17.16 0.79 -4.85
C ALA A 148 -15.78 0.78 -4.15
N VAL A 149 -15.09 -0.37 -4.06
CA VAL A 149 -13.68 -0.46 -3.63
C VAL A 149 -12.72 -0.08 -4.77
N MET A 150 -12.99 -0.55 -5.97
CA MET A 150 -12.14 -0.46 -7.16
C MET A 150 -12.84 0.34 -8.28
N PRO A 151 -12.99 1.67 -8.16
CA PRO A 151 -13.79 2.46 -9.11
C PRO A 151 -13.26 2.45 -10.55
N ASN A 152 -11.97 2.17 -10.75
CA ASN A 152 -11.36 2.03 -12.09
C ASN A 152 -11.53 0.63 -12.70
N LEU A 153 -12.21 -0.29 -12.02
CA LEU A 153 -12.62 -1.58 -12.57
C LEU A 153 -13.89 -1.40 -13.39
N SER A 154 -13.85 -1.81 -14.66
CA SER A 154 -15.02 -1.77 -15.54
C SER A 154 -16.09 -2.77 -15.11
N GLN A 155 -17.35 -2.48 -15.43
CA GLN A 155 -18.50 -3.35 -15.14
C GLN A 155 -18.27 -4.79 -15.63
N ALA A 156 -17.95 -4.95 -16.91
CA ALA A 156 -17.72 -6.26 -17.53
C ALA A 156 -16.57 -7.05 -16.89
N LYS A 157 -15.46 -6.39 -16.49
CA LYS A 157 -14.36 -7.08 -15.77
C LYS A 157 -14.79 -7.45 -14.35
N ALA A 158 -15.54 -6.60 -13.65
CA ALA A 158 -16.06 -6.93 -12.33
C ALA A 158 -16.99 -8.15 -12.40
N GLU A 159 -17.92 -8.18 -13.35
CA GLU A 159 -18.83 -9.32 -13.60
C GLU A 159 -18.05 -10.60 -13.96
N GLN A 160 -17.05 -10.51 -14.85
CA GLN A 160 -16.18 -11.64 -15.20
C GLN A 160 -15.41 -12.21 -14.00
N TYR A 161 -14.90 -11.35 -13.11
CA TYR A 161 -14.02 -11.75 -12.02
C TYR A 161 -14.78 -12.21 -10.76
N LEU A 162 -15.98 -11.68 -10.52
CA LEU A 162 -16.68 -11.84 -9.25
C LEU A 162 -16.95 -13.30 -8.82
N PRO A 163 -17.37 -14.22 -9.71
CA PRO A 163 -17.59 -15.62 -9.32
C PRO A 163 -16.31 -16.29 -8.81
N HIS A 164 -15.18 -16.05 -9.47
CA HIS A 164 -13.88 -16.60 -9.11
C HIS A 164 -13.31 -15.97 -7.83
N LEU A 165 -13.46 -14.65 -7.69
CA LEU A 165 -13.07 -13.90 -6.49
C LEU A 165 -13.85 -14.38 -5.26
N ASN A 166 -15.18 -14.47 -5.35
CA ASN A 166 -16.03 -14.93 -4.25
C ASN A 166 -15.75 -16.38 -3.87
N ARG A 167 -15.51 -17.26 -4.85
CA ARG A 167 -15.08 -18.64 -4.60
C ARG A 167 -13.76 -18.68 -3.83
N ALA A 168 -12.75 -17.94 -4.27
CA ALA A 168 -11.44 -17.91 -3.60
C ALA A 168 -11.53 -17.32 -2.17
N MET A 169 -12.37 -16.31 -1.98
CA MET A 169 -12.62 -15.74 -0.65
C MET A 169 -13.33 -16.74 0.27
N ALA A 170 -14.27 -17.54 -0.23
CA ALA A 170 -14.89 -18.63 0.53
C ALA A 170 -13.87 -19.74 0.88
N GLU A 171 -13.09 -20.20 -0.10
CA GLU A 171 -12.01 -21.19 0.10
C GLU A 171 -10.96 -20.74 1.15
N ALA A 172 -10.71 -19.42 1.26
CA ALA A 172 -9.78 -18.83 2.21
C ALA A 172 -10.42 -18.28 3.52
N ASN A 173 -11.71 -18.55 3.75
CA ASN A 173 -12.49 -18.03 4.88
C ASN A 173 -12.41 -16.49 5.05
N ILE A 174 -12.40 -15.74 3.94
CA ILE A 174 -12.37 -14.27 3.88
C ILE A 174 -13.82 -13.76 3.91
N THR A 175 -14.50 -14.06 5.01
CA THR A 175 -15.97 -13.95 5.17
C THR A 175 -16.41 -12.69 5.92
N THR A 176 -15.64 -12.23 6.91
CA THR A 176 -15.96 -11.04 7.73
C THR A 176 -15.72 -9.74 6.95
N PRO A 177 -16.46 -8.64 7.24
CA PRO A 177 -16.23 -7.33 6.63
C PRO A 177 -14.77 -6.86 6.65
N LYS A 178 -14.07 -7.01 7.78
CA LYS A 178 -12.64 -6.65 7.90
C LYS A 178 -11.74 -7.50 7.01
N ARG A 179 -11.97 -8.82 6.93
CA ARG A 179 -11.23 -9.73 6.02
C ARG A 179 -11.48 -9.35 4.56
N LYS A 180 -12.75 -9.15 4.17
CA LYS A 180 -13.16 -8.68 2.84
C LYS A 180 -12.44 -7.37 2.48
N ALA A 181 -12.50 -6.38 3.37
CA ALA A 181 -11.87 -5.08 3.18
C ALA A 181 -10.34 -5.16 3.04
N ALA A 182 -9.67 -5.88 3.95
CA ALA A 182 -8.22 -6.01 3.96
C ALA A 182 -7.71 -6.80 2.73
N PHE A 183 -8.41 -7.86 2.32
CA PHE A 183 -8.06 -8.63 1.13
C PHE A 183 -8.20 -7.79 -0.15
N LEU A 184 -9.38 -7.22 -0.39
CA LEU A 184 -9.62 -6.43 -1.61
C LEU A 184 -8.72 -5.20 -1.72
N ALA A 185 -8.33 -4.59 -0.59
CA ALA A 185 -7.40 -3.46 -0.60
C ALA A 185 -5.99 -3.82 -1.09
N GLN A 186 -5.50 -5.02 -0.75
CA GLN A 186 -4.21 -5.50 -1.23
C GLN A 186 -4.30 -5.84 -2.73
N LEU A 187 -5.34 -6.56 -3.14
CA LEU A 187 -5.60 -6.86 -4.56
C LEU A 187 -5.71 -5.57 -5.38
N ALA A 188 -6.41 -4.55 -4.88
CA ALA A 188 -6.57 -3.26 -5.56
C ALA A 188 -5.23 -2.54 -5.82
N HIS A 189 -4.27 -2.68 -4.91
CA HIS A 189 -2.93 -2.12 -5.09
C HIS A 189 -2.09 -2.93 -6.08
N GLU A 190 -1.89 -4.24 -5.84
CA GLU A 190 -0.93 -5.08 -6.61
C GLU A 190 -1.30 -5.26 -8.09
N SER A 191 -2.59 -5.10 -8.43
CA SER A 191 -3.13 -5.30 -9.79
C SER A 191 -3.60 -4.01 -10.48
N GLY A 192 -3.45 -2.86 -9.82
CA GLY A 192 -4.01 -1.59 -10.26
C GLY A 192 -5.54 -1.67 -10.42
N GLN A 193 -6.25 -2.03 -9.35
CA GLN A 193 -7.71 -2.20 -9.30
C GLN A 193 -8.24 -3.30 -10.25
N LEU A 194 -7.58 -4.46 -10.26
CA LEU A 194 -7.84 -5.62 -11.13
C LEU A 194 -7.81 -5.28 -12.64
N ARG A 195 -7.19 -4.16 -13.03
CA ARG A 195 -7.01 -3.83 -14.44
C ARG A 195 -6.04 -4.78 -15.14
N TYR A 196 -5.03 -5.28 -14.41
CA TYR A 196 -3.95 -6.11 -14.92
C TYR A 196 -3.87 -7.45 -14.16
N MET A 197 -3.78 -8.56 -14.90
CA MET A 197 -3.63 -9.93 -14.36
C MET A 197 -2.27 -10.56 -14.72
N GLU A 198 -1.38 -9.82 -15.39
CA GLU A 198 -0.03 -10.26 -15.78
C GLU A 198 0.89 -9.03 -15.82
N GLU A 199 2.15 -9.18 -15.42
CA GLU A 199 3.13 -8.11 -15.56
C GLU A 199 3.44 -7.81 -17.04
N ILE A 200 3.50 -6.51 -17.37
CA ILE A 200 4.02 -5.99 -18.64
C ILE A 200 5.53 -6.25 -18.75
N ALA A 201 6.22 -6.37 -17.62
CA ALA A 201 7.65 -6.71 -17.57
C ALA A 201 7.92 -8.10 -18.17
N SER A 202 9.09 -8.26 -18.79
CA SER A 202 9.51 -9.53 -19.41
C SER A 202 9.80 -10.64 -18.40
N GLY A 203 10.10 -10.29 -17.15
CA GLY A 203 10.58 -11.22 -16.12
C GLY A 203 12.08 -11.51 -16.16
N ALA A 204 12.83 -11.00 -17.16
CA ALA A 204 14.27 -11.25 -17.28
C ALA A 204 15.07 -10.81 -16.03
N ALA A 205 14.60 -9.80 -15.30
CA ALA A 205 15.18 -9.35 -14.02
C ALA A 205 15.05 -10.38 -12.86
N TYR A 206 14.29 -11.46 -13.06
CA TYR A 206 14.17 -12.57 -12.12
C TYR A 206 15.05 -13.78 -12.49
N GLU A 207 15.82 -13.72 -13.58
CA GLU A 207 16.70 -14.81 -14.00
C GLU A 207 17.78 -15.10 -12.94
N GLY A 208 18.07 -16.38 -12.68
CA GLY A 208 19.05 -16.80 -11.68
C GLY A 208 18.74 -16.45 -10.21
N ARG A 209 17.56 -15.89 -9.90
CA ARG A 209 17.14 -15.54 -8.52
C ARG A 209 16.88 -16.79 -7.67
N ARG A 210 17.94 -17.28 -7.02
CA ARG A 210 17.92 -18.46 -6.14
C ARG A 210 16.91 -18.35 -4.99
N ASP A 211 16.70 -17.15 -4.46
CA ASP A 211 15.69 -16.86 -3.42
C ASP A 211 14.23 -17.04 -3.90
N LEU A 212 14.02 -16.93 -5.21
CA LEU A 212 12.75 -17.21 -5.88
C LEU A 212 12.65 -18.65 -6.42
N GLY A 213 13.69 -19.46 -6.20
CA GLY A 213 13.85 -20.80 -6.78
C GLY A 213 14.17 -20.81 -8.26
N ASN A 214 14.49 -19.67 -8.86
CA ASN A 214 14.85 -19.55 -10.27
C ASN A 214 16.31 -20.00 -10.44
N THR A 215 16.48 -21.28 -10.76
CA THR A 215 17.77 -21.99 -10.78
C THR A 215 18.05 -22.70 -12.10
N GLN A 216 17.08 -22.74 -13.01
CA GLN A 216 17.23 -23.27 -14.37
C GLN A 216 17.23 -22.10 -15.37
N PRO A 217 17.97 -22.19 -16.49
CA PRO A 217 17.96 -21.16 -17.52
C PRO A 217 16.55 -20.88 -18.06
N GLY A 218 16.17 -19.60 -18.09
CA GLY A 218 14.87 -19.12 -18.57
C GLY A 218 13.79 -19.03 -17.47
N ASP A 219 14.12 -19.37 -16.22
CA ASP A 219 13.19 -19.31 -15.10
C ASP A 219 12.62 -17.92 -14.83
N GLY A 220 13.40 -16.86 -15.09
CA GLY A 220 12.98 -15.49 -14.83
C GLY A 220 11.77 -15.09 -15.67
N VAL A 221 11.84 -15.34 -16.98
CA VAL A 221 10.75 -15.08 -17.93
C VAL A 221 9.60 -16.06 -17.72
N ARG A 222 9.90 -17.35 -17.50
CA ARG A 222 8.91 -18.41 -17.30
C ARG A 222 8.02 -18.13 -16.07
N TYR A 223 8.63 -17.76 -14.94
CA TYR A 223 7.98 -17.53 -13.65
C TYR A 223 7.90 -16.04 -13.25
N LYS A 224 7.73 -15.14 -14.22
CA LYS A 224 7.42 -13.71 -13.98
C LYS A 224 6.11 -13.49 -13.22
N GLY A 225 5.84 -12.26 -12.78
CA GLY A 225 4.64 -11.92 -12.02
C GLY A 225 3.34 -12.14 -12.81
N ARG A 226 2.41 -12.88 -12.19
CA ARG A 226 1.04 -13.11 -12.68
C ARG A 226 0.01 -13.07 -11.57
N GLY A 227 -1.24 -12.83 -11.97
CA GLY A 227 -2.41 -12.76 -11.10
C GLY A 227 -2.46 -11.49 -10.25
N PRO A 228 -3.53 -11.31 -9.46
CA PRO A 228 -3.81 -10.06 -8.76
C PRO A 228 -2.95 -9.81 -7.52
N ILE A 229 -1.92 -10.64 -7.29
CA ILE A 229 -0.92 -10.52 -6.21
C ILE A 229 0.53 -10.57 -6.72
N GLN A 230 0.75 -10.60 -8.04
CA GLN A 230 2.07 -10.79 -8.68
C GLN A 230 2.85 -12.01 -8.14
N LEU A 231 2.32 -13.21 -8.37
CA LEU A 231 3.03 -14.45 -8.06
C LEU A 231 4.26 -14.58 -8.97
N THR A 232 5.45 -14.59 -8.37
CA THR A 232 6.75 -14.59 -9.07
C THR A 232 7.69 -15.65 -8.49
N GLY A 233 8.42 -16.36 -9.36
CA GLY A 233 9.47 -17.31 -8.98
C GLY A 233 9.04 -18.78 -8.95
N ARG A 234 9.85 -19.67 -9.55
CA ARG A 234 9.58 -21.12 -9.67
C ARG A 234 9.13 -21.75 -8.35
N ALA A 235 9.78 -21.43 -7.23
CA ALA A 235 9.44 -21.98 -5.92
C ALA A 235 8.01 -21.59 -5.49
N ASN A 236 7.59 -20.36 -5.75
CA ASN A 236 6.26 -19.86 -5.40
C ASN A 236 5.17 -20.47 -6.31
N TYR A 237 5.44 -20.61 -7.61
CA TYR A 237 4.56 -21.33 -8.54
C TYR A 237 4.36 -22.79 -8.13
N ARG A 238 5.44 -23.51 -7.83
CA ARG A 238 5.41 -24.89 -7.31
C ARG A 238 4.59 -25.00 -6.01
N ALA A 239 4.82 -24.08 -5.06
CA ALA A 239 4.13 -24.09 -3.76
C ALA A 239 2.63 -23.82 -3.91
N ALA A 240 2.24 -22.81 -4.69
CA ALA A 240 0.84 -22.51 -5.00
C ALA A 240 0.17 -23.69 -5.73
N GLY A 241 0.85 -24.27 -6.73
CA GLY A 241 0.31 -25.37 -7.52
C GLY A 241 0.02 -26.62 -6.70
N ARG A 242 0.98 -27.03 -5.86
CA ARG A 242 0.80 -28.16 -4.92
C ARG A 242 -0.35 -27.92 -3.94
N ALA A 243 -0.49 -26.72 -3.41
CA ALA A 243 -1.55 -26.39 -2.45
C ALA A 243 -2.95 -26.28 -3.07
N LEU A 244 -3.04 -25.96 -4.37
CA LEU A 244 -4.31 -25.78 -5.09
C LEU A 244 -4.75 -27.01 -5.91
N GLY A 245 -3.88 -28.00 -6.08
CA GLY A 245 -4.09 -29.15 -6.96
C GLY A 245 -3.97 -28.79 -8.44
N ILE A 246 -3.11 -27.82 -8.79
CA ILE A 246 -2.95 -27.29 -10.16
C ILE A 246 -1.46 -27.35 -10.54
N ASP A 247 -1.14 -27.86 -11.73
CA ASP A 247 0.24 -27.84 -12.22
C ASP A 247 0.66 -26.42 -12.68
N LEU A 248 1.05 -25.58 -11.71
CA LEU A 248 1.58 -24.25 -11.97
C LEU A 248 3.08 -24.21 -12.30
N GLU A 249 3.81 -25.32 -12.11
CA GLU A 249 5.24 -25.37 -12.47
C GLU A 249 5.44 -25.75 -13.95
N GLY A 250 4.68 -26.74 -14.44
CA GLY A 250 4.60 -27.08 -15.86
C GLY A 250 3.80 -26.04 -16.66
N ASN A 251 2.69 -25.51 -16.10
CA ASN A 251 1.80 -24.58 -16.79
C ASN A 251 1.67 -23.20 -16.09
N PRO A 252 2.77 -22.42 -15.91
CA PRO A 252 2.75 -21.16 -15.15
C PRO A 252 1.86 -20.07 -15.76
N GLN A 253 1.53 -20.14 -17.05
CA GLN A 253 0.61 -19.18 -17.66
C GLN A 253 -0.79 -19.22 -17.03
N ARG A 254 -1.23 -20.37 -16.47
CA ARG A 254 -2.52 -20.50 -15.77
C ARG A 254 -2.69 -19.50 -14.62
N ALA A 255 -1.60 -18.99 -14.03
CA ALA A 255 -1.65 -18.08 -12.89
C ALA A 255 -2.24 -16.68 -13.21
N LYS A 256 -2.53 -16.36 -14.47
CA LYS A 256 -3.28 -15.14 -14.86
C LYS A 256 -4.76 -15.37 -15.13
N ASP A 257 -5.18 -16.62 -15.29
CA ASP A 257 -6.57 -16.97 -15.59
C ASP A 257 -7.43 -16.73 -14.33
N PRO A 258 -8.57 -16.03 -14.40
CA PRO A 258 -9.31 -15.62 -13.19
C PRO A 258 -9.65 -16.77 -12.23
N ASP A 259 -10.00 -17.96 -12.75
CA ASP A 259 -10.33 -19.14 -11.95
C ASP A 259 -9.18 -19.64 -11.07
N VAL A 260 -7.94 -19.43 -11.51
CA VAL A 260 -6.72 -19.82 -10.80
C VAL A 260 -6.11 -18.65 -10.05
N ALA A 261 -6.06 -17.47 -10.67
CA ALA A 261 -5.39 -16.27 -10.17
C ALA A 261 -5.98 -15.78 -8.83
N PHE A 262 -7.31 -15.83 -8.66
CA PHE A 262 -7.93 -15.51 -7.37
C PHE A 262 -7.70 -16.60 -6.32
N ARG A 263 -7.68 -17.89 -6.70
CA ARG A 263 -7.36 -19.01 -5.79
C ARG A 263 -5.91 -18.93 -5.28
N ILE A 264 -4.97 -18.52 -6.14
CA ILE A 264 -3.58 -18.18 -5.76
C ILE A 264 -3.57 -17.06 -4.72
N ALA A 265 -4.36 -15.99 -4.91
CA ALA A 265 -4.44 -14.89 -3.95
C ALA A 265 -5.01 -15.35 -2.58
N GLY A 266 -6.06 -16.17 -2.59
CA GLY A 266 -6.63 -16.78 -1.39
C GLY A 266 -5.65 -17.71 -0.66
N TRP A 267 -4.93 -18.55 -1.40
CA TRP A 267 -3.86 -19.39 -0.84
C TRP A 267 -2.73 -18.56 -0.22
N TYR A 268 -2.25 -17.52 -0.92
CA TYR A 268 -1.17 -16.66 -0.44
C TYR A 268 -1.56 -15.94 0.87
N TRP A 269 -2.83 -15.54 0.96
CA TRP A 269 -3.43 -14.93 2.15
C TRP A 269 -3.53 -15.91 3.33
N SER A 270 -4.10 -17.10 3.11
CA SER A 270 -4.26 -18.12 4.15
C SER A 270 -2.92 -18.67 4.65
N SER A 271 -1.97 -18.96 3.74
CA SER A 271 -0.63 -19.47 4.09
C SER A 271 0.22 -18.53 4.94
N ARG A 272 -0.17 -17.25 5.06
CA ARG A 272 0.49 -16.23 5.91
C ARG A 272 -0.31 -15.87 7.17
N ASN A 273 -1.43 -16.56 7.41
CA ASN A 273 -2.41 -16.31 8.47
C ASN A 273 -2.91 -14.85 8.49
N LEU A 274 -3.24 -14.29 7.33
CA LEU A 274 -3.61 -12.88 7.22
C LEU A 274 -5.02 -12.56 7.76
N ASN A 275 -5.90 -13.57 7.88
CA ASN A 275 -7.19 -13.44 8.55
C ASN A 275 -7.04 -12.92 9.99
N THR A 276 -6.14 -13.50 10.80
CA THR A 276 -5.88 -13.05 12.18
C THR A 276 -5.55 -11.56 12.26
N TYR A 277 -4.72 -11.05 11.35
CA TYR A 277 -4.33 -9.63 11.33
C TYR A 277 -5.44 -8.72 10.79
N ALA A 278 -6.25 -9.19 9.84
CA ALA A 278 -7.41 -8.46 9.35
C ALA A 278 -8.52 -8.34 10.41
N ASP A 279 -8.82 -9.41 11.15
CA ASP A 279 -9.82 -9.39 12.23
C ASP A 279 -9.43 -8.42 13.36
N ALA A 280 -8.14 -8.40 13.72
CA ALA A 280 -7.55 -7.43 14.63
C ALA A 280 -7.47 -6.00 14.07
N GLY A 281 -7.86 -5.77 12.80
CA GLY A 281 -7.74 -4.47 12.12
C GLY A 281 -6.30 -4.04 11.81
N ASN A 282 -5.31 -4.90 12.05
CA ASN A 282 -3.89 -4.63 11.87
C ASN A 282 -3.46 -4.75 10.40
N PHE A 283 -4.03 -3.88 9.56
CA PHE A 283 -3.73 -3.83 8.13
C PHE A 283 -2.26 -3.50 7.82
N ARG A 284 -1.55 -2.86 8.75
CA ARG A 284 -0.12 -2.61 8.66
C ARG A 284 0.69 -3.91 8.66
N GLU A 285 0.36 -4.85 9.54
CA GLU A 285 0.99 -6.17 9.57
C GLU A 285 0.58 -7.04 8.37
N VAL A 286 -0.67 -6.91 7.88
CA VAL A 286 -1.11 -7.53 6.61
C VAL A 286 -0.20 -7.08 5.45
N THR A 287 -0.02 -5.76 5.25
CA THR A 287 0.88 -5.23 4.20
C THR A 287 2.31 -5.71 4.38
N ARG A 288 2.85 -5.67 5.62
CA ARG A 288 4.23 -6.10 5.90
C ARG A 288 4.48 -7.56 5.51
N ARG A 289 3.49 -8.44 5.75
CA ARG A 289 3.57 -9.88 5.44
C ARG A 289 3.40 -10.20 3.97
N ILE A 290 2.72 -9.36 3.21
CA ILE A 290 2.59 -9.49 1.76
C ILE A 290 3.86 -8.99 1.05
N ASN A 291 4.35 -7.81 1.41
CA ASN A 291 5.38 -7.10 0.64
C ASN A 291 6.78 -7.15 1.29
N GLY A 292 6.95 -7.90 2.38
CA GLY A 292 8.17 -7.89 3.20
C GLY A 292 8.51 -6.53 3.83
N GLY A 293 7.57 -5.56 3.80
CA GLY A 293 7.80 -4.17 4.12
C GLY A 293 6.58 -3.30 3.81
N TYR A 294 6.77 -1.98 3.76
CA TYR A 294 5.67 -1.00 3.67
C TYR A 294 5.61 -0.22 2.34
N ASN A 295 6.21 -0.76 1.26
CA ASN A 295 6.13 -0.08 -0.04
C ASN A 295 4.64 0.03 -0.46
N GLY A 296 4.22 1.22 -0.91
CA GLY A 296 2.83 1.46 -1.31
C GLY A 296 1.80 1.55 -0.17
N MET A 297 2.21 1.60 1.10
CA MET A 297 1.29 1.57 2.25
C MET A 297 0.18 2.62 2.18
N ALA A 298 0.47 3.86 1.75
CA ALA A 298 -0.53 4.93 1.67
C ALA A 298 -1.67 4.60 0.68
N ASP A 299 -1.35 4.02 -0.47
CA ASP A 299 -2.33 3.61 -1.49
C ASP A 299 -3.11 2.36 -1.06
N ARG A 300 -2.43 1.40 -0.42
CA ARG A 300 -3.08 0.24 0.23
C ARG A 300 -4.07 0.68 1.33
N GLU A 301 -3.69 1.65 2.17
CA GLU A 301 -4.58 2.23 3.20
C GLU A 301 -5.77 2.97 2.60
N MET A 302 -5.60 3.66 1.47
CA MET A 302 -6.71 4.31 0.75
C MET A 302 -7.75 3.27 0.33
N TYR A 303 -7.34 2.17 -0.33
CA TYR A 303 -8.29 1.10 -0.68
C TYR A 303 -8.87 0.41 0.55
N TYR A 304 -8.11 0.24 1.63
CA TYR A 304 -8.60 -0.39 2.85
C TYR A 304 -9.68 0.44 3.54
N ARG A 305 -9.48 1.76 3.69
CA ARG A 305 -10.52 2.66 4.21
C ARG A 305 -11.75 2.68 3.31
N ARG A 306 -11.56 2.72 1.99
CA ARG A 306 -12.67 2.65 1.02
C ARG A 306 -13.46 1.34 1.16
N ALA A 307 -12.78 0.20 1.36
CA ALA A 307 -13.44 -1.09 1.53
C ALA A 307 -14.11 -1.27 2.90
N LEU A 308 -13.57 -0.69 3.98
CA LEU A 308 -14.25 -0.62 5.28
C LEU A 308 -15.52 0.25 5.26
N ASN A 309 -15.70 1.12 4.26
CA ASN A 309 -16.95 1.88 4.07
C ASN A 309 -17.98 1.11 3.21
N VAL A 310 -17.66 -0.08 2.71
CA VAL A 310 -18.48 -0.87 1.76
C VAL A 310 -19.02 -2.17 2.39
N PHE A 311 -18.40 -2.64 3.49
CA PHE A 311 -18.75 -3.88 4.19
C PHE A 311 -18.91 -3.65 5.70
#